data_AF-A4U2T8-F1
#
_entry.id   AF-A4U2T8-F1
#
_cell.length_a   1.000
_cell.length_b   1.000
_cell.length_c   1.000
_cell.angle_alpha   90.00
_cell.angle_beta   90.00
_cell.angle_gamma   90.00
#
_symmetry.space_group_name_H-M   'P 1'
#
loop_
_entity.id
_entity.type
_entity.pdbx_description
1 polymer ?
#
loop_
_entity_poly.entity_id
_entity_poly.type
_entity_poly.pdbx_seq_one_letter_code
_entity_poly.pdbx_strand_id
1 'polypeptide(L)'
;MAAAPTALAGLGAMIAAAALSRAIVPAIMQILPPARADGLGAGAGLPHAGIAATALVLGSVIAAIATGLGAAPAIVAALVGAGLIAWLARRCFGGFTGDILGAAQQLAEIAIFIALAGYWS
;
A
#
# COMPACT_ATOMS: atom_id res chain seq x y z
N MET A 1 -2.75 1.48 31.11
CA MET A 1 -1.95 0.79 30.08
C MET A 1 -2.93 0.07 29.18
N ALA A 2 -3.03 0.45 27.92
CA ALA A 2 -3.86 -0.28 26.96
C ALA A 2 -3.37 -1.74 26.91
N ALA A 3 -4.30 -2.70 26.97
CA ALA A 3 -3.94 -4.10 26.84
C ALA A 3 -3.31 -4.31 25.45
N ALA A 4 -2.19 -5.03 25.39
CA ALA A 4 -1.60 -5.37 24.10
C ALA A 4 -2.65 -6.07 23.22
N PRO A 5 -2.70 -5.79 21.91
CA PRO A 5 -3.63 -6.44 21.01
C PRO A 5 -3.44 -7.97 21.09
N THR A 6 -4.54 -8.71 21.01
CA THR A 6 -4.47 -10.18 21.05
C THR A 6 -3.63 -10.69 19.88
N ALA A 7 -3.03 -11.88 20.02
CA ALA A 7 -2.25 -12.48 18.94
C ALA A 7 -3.04 -12.58 17.62
N LEU A 8 -4.35 -12.83 17.70
CA LEU A 8 -5.24 -12.84 16.54
C LEU A 8 -5.36 -11.47 15.88
N ALA A 9 -5.47 -10.39 16.66
CA ALA A 9 -5.48 -9.03 16.12
C ALA A 9 -4.14 -8.68 15.45
N GLY A 10 -3.02 -9.07 16.05
CA GLY A 10 -1.68 -8.91 15.44
C GLY A 10 -1.55 -9.63 14.10
N LEU A 11 -2.03 -10.87 13.99
CA LEU A 11 -2.07 -11.61 12.73
C LEU A 11 -2.96 -10.91 11.69
N GLY A 12 -4.12 -10.40 12.12
CA GLY A 12 -5.01 -9.60 11.28
C GLY A 12 -4.32 -8.36 10.72
N ALA A 13 -3.55 -7.63 11.54
CA ALA A 13 -2.75 -6.50 11.08
C ALA A 13 -1.73 -6.90 10.01
N MET A 14 -0.99 -7.99 10.21
CA MET A 14 0.01 -8.46 9.23
C MET A 14 -0.63 -8.82 7.89
N ILE A 15 -1.78 -9.50 7.91
CA ILE A 15 -2.53 -9.85 6.70
C ILE A 15 -3.03 -8.59 5.98
N ALA A 16 -3.64 -7.67 6.72
CA ALA A 16 -4.13 -6.41 6.16
C ALA A 16 -2.99 -5.58 5.55
N ALA A 17 -1.86 -5.46 6.26
CA ALA A 17 -0.69 -4.71 5.82
C ALA A 17 -0.06 -5.32 4.55
N ALA A 18 0.09 -6.64 4.50
CA ALA A 18 0.61 -7.34 3.32
C ALA A 18 -0.32 -7.21 2.11
N ALA A 19 -1.64 -7.28 2.30
CA ALA A 19 -2.61 -7.19 1.22
C ALA A 19 -2.74 -5.76 0.66
N LEU A 20 -2.94 -4.76 1.54
CA LEU A 20 -3.12 -3.37 1.13
C LEU A 20 -1.87 -2.77 0.51
N SER A 21 -0.70 -3.03 1.09
CA SER A 21 0.56 -2.45 0.60
C SER A 21 0.88 -2.91 -0.83
N ARG A 22 0.59 -4.18 -1.15
CA ARG A 22 0.73 -4.74 -2.51
C ARG A 22 -0.36 -4.22 -3.46
N ALA A 23 -1.59 -4.08 -2.97
CA ALA A 23 -2.72 -3.60 -3.75
C ALA A 23 -2.53 -2.18 -4.31
N ILE A 24 -1.72 -1.35 -3.65
CA ILE A 24 -1.43 0.02 -4.09
C ILE A 24 -0.45 0.09 -5.27
N VAL A 25 0.43 -0.90 -5.44
CA VAL A 25 1.50 -0.86 -6.46
C VAL A 25 0.94 -0.63 -7.88
N PRO A 26 -0.08 -1.37 -8.36
CA PRO A 26 -0.67 -1.12 -9.68
C PRO A 26 -1.30 0.27 -9.82
N ALA A 27 -1.83 0.85 -8.73
CA ALA A 27 -2.41 2.18 -8.74
C ALA A 27 -1.33 3.25 -8.96
N ILE A 28 -0.16 3.11 -8.32
CA ILE A 28 0.98 4.02 -8.55
C ILE A 28 1.45 3.92 -10.00
N MET A 29 1.54 2.70 -10.54
CA MET A 29 1.93 2.48 -11.95
C MET A 29 0.95 3.10 -12.94
N GLN A 30 -0.32 3.27 -12.57
CA GLN A 30 -1.33 3.93 -13.41
C GLN A 30 -1.25 5.46 -13.39
N ILE A 31 -0.81 6.06 -12.28
CA ILE A 31 -0.81 7.52 -12.11
C ILE A 31 0.55 8.17 -12.40
N LEU A 32 1.63 7.38 -12.43
CA LEU A 32 2.98 7.85 -12.74
C LEU A 32 3.51 7.17 -14.01
N PRO A 33 4.23 7.90 -14.87
CA PRO A 33 4.97 7.28 -15.96
C PRO A 33 6.19 6.51 -15.42
N PRO A 34 6.72 5.51 -16.14
CA PRO A 34 8.02 4.94 -15.85
C PRO A 34 9.11 6.01 -15.93
N ALA A 35 10.06 6.04 -14.97
CA ALA A 35 11.13 7.05 -14.94
C ALA A 35 12.24 6.83 -15.98
N ARG A 36 12.40 5.60 -16.49
CA ARG A 36 13.40 5.24 -17.51
C ARG A 36 12.77 4.31 -18.56
N ALA A 37 13.06 4.54 -19.83
CA ALA A 37 12.51 3.79 -20.96
C ALA A 37 13.07 2.36 -21.09
N ASP A 38 14.22 2.12 -20.47
CA ASP A 38 15.08 0.93 -20.54
C ASP A 38 15.16 0.17 -19.20
N GLY A 39 14.38 0.59 -18.19
CA GLY A 39 14.30 -0.14 -16.92
C GLY A 39 13.54 -1.46 -17.05
N LEU A 40 13.86 -2.46 -16.21
CA LEU A 40 13.18 -3.77 -16.17
C LEU A 40 11.64 -3.67 -16.03
N GLY A 41 11.10 -2.53 -15.57
CA GLY A 41 9.66 -2.24 -15.51
C GLY A 41 9.00 -1.91 -16.86
N ALA A 42 9.77 -1.56 -17.90
CA ALA A 42 9.23 -1.31 -19.24
C ALA A 42 8.64 -2.58 -19.87
N GLY A 43 9.17 -3.77 -19.50
CA GLY A 43 8.70 -5.07 -19.97
C GLY A 43 7.57 -5.69 -19.12
N ALA A 44 7.32 -5.18 -17.91
CA ALA A 44 6.28 -5.72 -17.02
C ALA A 44 4.85 -5.37 -17.47
N GLY A 45 4.71 -4.42 -18.41
CA GLY A 45 3.43 -3.88 -18.85
C GLY A 45 2.81 -2.93 -17.83
N LEU A 46 2.07 -1.92 -18.33
CA LEU A 46 1.26 -1.06 -17.47
C LEU A 46 -0.05 -1.80 -17.12
N PRO A 47 -0.32 -2.09 -15.84
CA PRO A 47 -1.54 -2.79 -15.44
C PRO A 47 -2.75 -1.92 -15.80
N HIS A 48 -3.73 -2.46 -16.51
CA HIS A 48 -4.91 -1.70 -16.91
C HIS A 48 -5.64 -1.12 -15.69
N ALA A 49 -6.36 0.01 -15.84
CA ALA A 49 -7.07 0.67 -14.74
C ALA A 49 -8.01 -0.28 -13.98
N GLY A 50 -8.67 -1.21 -14.69
CA GLY A 50 -9.50 -2.26 -14.10
C GLY A 50 -8.73 -3.24 -13.20
N ILE A 51 -7.48 -3.56 -13.55
CA ILE A 51 -6.59 -4.39 -12.71
C ILE A 51 -6.21 -3.62 -11.44
N ALA A 52 -5.86 -2.34 -11.56
CA ALA A 52 -5.52 -1.52 -10.40
C ALA A 52 -6.72 -1.35 -9.45
N ALA A 53 -7.92 -1.09 -9.99
CA ALA A 53 -9.15 -1.03 -9.20
C ALA A 53 -9.45 -2.38 -8.51
N THR A 54 -9.32 -3.49 -9.24
CA THR A 54 -9.54 -4.83 -8.68
C THR A 54 -8.55 -5.14 -7.56
N ALA A 55 -7.28 -4.78 -7.72
CA ALA A 55 -6.26 -4.95 -6.69
C ALA A 55 -6.61 -4.16 -5.42
N LEU A 56 -6.99 -2.88 -5.56
CA LEU A 56 -7.41 -2.02 -4.43
C LEU A 56 -8.64 -2.57 -3.72
N VAL A 57 -9.66 -3.03 -4.46
CA VAL A 57 -10.86 -3.63 -3.89
C VAL A 57 -10.51 -4.91 -3.13
N LEU A 58 -9.75 -5.82 -3.74
CA LEU A 58 -9.34 -7.07 -3.08
C LEU A 58 -8.52 -6.81 -1.82
N GLY A 59 -7.52 -5.91 -1.88
CA GLY A 59 -6.73 -5.53 -0.71
C GLY A 59 -7.59 -4.94 0.41
N SER A 60 -8.55 -4.08 0.06
CA SER A 60 -9.48 -3.47 1.03
C SER A 60 -10.42 -4.49 1.67
N VAL A 61 -10.96 -5.43 0.88
CA VAL A 61 -11.82 -6.51 1.37
C VAL A 61 -11.03 -7.44 2.30
N ILE A 62 -9.81 -7.82 1.92
CA ILE A 62 -8.95 -8.66 2.79
C ILE A 62 -8.64 -7.93 4.10
N ALA A 63 -8.33 -6.64 4.06
CA ALA A 63 -8.11 -5.85 5.27
C ALA A 63 -9.35 -5.75 6.16
N ALA A 64 -10.53 -5.54 5.56
CA ALA A 64 -11.81 -5.51 6.27
C ALA A 64 -12.12 -6.85 6.95
N ILE A 65 -11.87 -7.97 6.28
CA ILE A 65 -12.03 -9.30 6.88
C ILE A 65 -11.02 -9.52 8.02
N ALA A 66 -9.78 -9.09 7.84
CA ALA A 66 -8.70 -9.34 8.80
C ALA A 66 -8.76 -8.45 10.06
N THR A 67 -9.31 -7.23 9.95
CA THR A 67 -9.23 -6.20 11.02
C THR A 67 -10.57 -5.56 11.37
N GLY A 68 -11.65 -5.90 10.67
CA GLY A 68 -12.97 -5.30 10.87
C GLY A 68 -12.95 -3.78 10.60
N LEU A 69 -13.43 -3.00 11.58
CA LEU A 69 -13.44 -1.53 11.50
C LEU A 69 -12.03 -0.90 11.49
N GLY A 70 -11.00 -1.64 11.93
CA GLY A 70 -9.60 -1.20 11.80
C GLY A 70 -9.13 -1.04 10.35
N ALA A 71 -9.86 -1.60 9.38
CA ALA A 71 -9.52 -1.47 7.97
C ALA A 71 -9.62 -0.02 7.48
N ALA A 72 -10.55 0.79 8.00
CA ALA A 72 -10.71 2.17 7.58
C ALA A 72 -9.44 3.02 7.85
N PRO A 73 -8.91 3.11 9.10
CA PRO A 73 -7.66 3.84 9.34
C PRO A 73 -6.46 3.18 8.64
N ALA A 74 -6.43 1.85 8.49
CA ALA A 74 -5.38 1.17 7.74
C ALA A 74 -5.35 1.58 6.26
N ILE A 75 -6.49 1.61 5.57
CA ILE A 75 -6.59 2.03 4.17
C ILE A 75 -6.13 3.48 4.01
N VAL A 76 -6.59 4.38 4.89
CA VAL A 76 -6.17 5.79 4.85
C VAL A 76 -4.66 5.91 5.04
N ALA A 77 -4.09 5.22 6.02
CA ALA A 77 -2.65 5.25 6.30
C ALA A 77 -1.83 4.69 5.12
N ALA A 78 -2.29 3.59 4.50
CA ALA A 78 -1.67 3.00 3.33
C ALA A 78 -1.61 3.99 2.15
N LEU A 79 -2.75 4.64 1.86
CA LEU A 79 -2.87 5.63 0.79
C LEU A 79 -1.99 6.86 1.04
N VAL A 80 -1.92 7.33 2.28
CA VAL A 80 -1.05 8.46 2.66
C VAL A 80 0.42 8.08 2.51
N GLY A 81 0.84 6.94 3.06
CA GLY A 81 2.23 6.48 2.98
C GLY A 81 2.69 6.27 1.54
N ALA A 82 1.92 5.52 0.76
CA ALA A 82 2.24 5.31 -0.65
C ALA A 82 2.13 6.60 -1.48
N GLY A 83 1.14 7.44 -1.20
CA GLY A 83 0.94 8.73 -1.86
C GLY A 83 2.13 9.68 -1.66
N LEU A 84 2.73 9.69 -0.47
CA LEU A 84 3.94 10.45 -0.19
C LEU A 84 5.10 10.00 -1.09
N ILE A 85 5.34 8.70 -1.20
CA ILE A 85 6.40 8.16 -2.07
C ILE A 85 6.08 8.43 -3.54
N ALA A 86 4.84 8.26 -3.98
CA ALA A 86 4.44 8.56 -5.35
C ALA A 86 4.62 10.06 -5.69
N TRP A 87 4.34 10.96 -4.75
CA TRP A 87 4.58 12.38 -4.92
C TRP A 87 6.08 12.70 -5.02
N LEU A 88 6.90 12.14 -4.13
CA LEU A 88 8.37 12.27 -4.19
C LEU A 88 8.93 11.70 -5.49
N ALA A 89 8.43 10.54 -5.92
CA ALA A 89 8.81 9.88 -7.18
C ALA A 89 8.63 10.82 -8.38
N ARG A 90 7.46 11.46 -8.45
CA ARG A 90 7.15 12.42 -9.51
C ARG A 90 8.04 13.67 -9.46
N ARG A 91 8.30 14.19 -8.27
CA ARG A 91 9.05 15.45 -8.06
C ARG A 91 10.55 15.28 -8.27
N CYS A 92 11.13 14.19 -7.76
CA CYS A 92 12.57 13.99 -7.71
C CYS A 92 13.10 13.16 -8.88
N PHE A 93 12.30 12.22 -9.40
CA PHE A 93 12.75 11.23 -10.39
C PHE A 93 11.95 11.25 -11.70
N GLY A 94 10.86 12.02 -11.76
CA GLY A 94 10.03 12.16 -12.97
C GLY A 94 9.11 10.98 -13.26
N GLY A 95 9.02 9.98 -12.37
CA GLY A 95 8.24 8.77 -12.59
C GLY A 95 8.53 7.67 -11.57
N PHE A 96 8.07 6.44 -11.82
CA PHE A 96 8.34 5.27 -10.98
C PHE A 96 9.46 4.38 -11.53
N THR A 97 10.15 3.70 -10.62
CA THR A 97 11.05 2.56 -10.85
C THR A 97 10.62 1.40 -9.93
N GLY A 98 11.22 0.20 -10.10
CA GLY A 98 10.97 -0.91 -9.19
C GLY A 98 11.27 -0.58 -7.73
N ASP A 99 12.37 0.12 -7.47
CA ASP A 99 12.78 0.54 -6.12
C ASP A 99 11.78 1.52 -5.50
N ILE A 100 11.24 2.45 -6.29
CA ILE A 100 10.23 3.42 -5.83
C ILE A 100 8.92 2.69 -5.46
N LEU A 101 8.50 1.72 -6.26
CA LEU A 101 7.30 0.93 -5.97
C LEU A 101 7.51 0.10 -4.68
N GLY A 102 8.69 -0.50 -4.51
CA GLY A 102 9.07 -1.20 -3.28
C GLY A 102 9.08 -0.27 -2.06
N ALA A 103 9.63 0.94 -2.19
CA ALA A 103 9.63 1.94 -1.13
C ALA A 103 8.21 2.39 -0.77
N ALA A 104 7.33 2.58 -1.76
CA ALA A 104 5.93 2.92 -1.52
C ALA A 104 5.18 1.80 -0.78
N GLN A 105 5.43 0.54 -1.16
CA GLN A 105 4.87 -0.61 -0.45
C GLN A 105 5.33 -0.64 1.01
N GLN A 106 6.64 -0.51 1.27
CA GLN A 106 7.20 -0.52 2.62
C GLN A 106 6.66 0.62 3.49
N LEU A 107 6.56 1.84 2.94
CA LEU A 107 6.03 2.96 3.72
C LEU A 107 4.52 2.80 4.01
N ALA A 108 3.75 2.28 3.06
CA ALA A 108 2.35 1.93 3.28
C ALA A 108 2.20 0.87 4.39
N GLU A 109 3.03 -0.17 4.36
CA GLU A 109 3.01 -1.25 5.36
C GLU A 109 3.31 -0.72 6.77
N ILE A 110 4.36 0.10 6.92
CA ILE A 110 4.70 0.76 8.19
C ILE A 110 3.56 1.66 8.67
N ALA A 111 2.98 2.47 7.77
CA ALA A 111 1.87 3.37 8.12
C ALA A 111 0.63 2.61 8.60
N ILE A 112 0.31 1.47 7.96
CA ILE A 112 -0.79 0.59 8.38
C ILE A 112 -0.53 0.05 9.79
N PHE A 113 0.68 -0.43 10.08
CA PHE A 113 1.01 -0.93 11.41
C PHE A 113 0.89 0.15 12.48
N ILE A 114 1.37 1.36 12.21
CA ILE A 114 1.22 2.50 13.14
C ILE A 114 -0.26 2.83 13.37
N ALA A 115 -1.06 2.87 12.30
CA ALA A 115 -2.48 3.19 12.39
C ALA A 115 -3.27 2.14 13.19
N LEU A 116 -3.00 0.86 12.96
CA LEU A 116 -3.65 -0.23 13.71
C LEU A 116 -3.19 -0.28 15.17
N ALA A 117 -1.90 -0.04 15.43
CA ALA A 117 -1.38 0.05 16.79
C ALA A 117 -2.04 1.20 17.58
N GLY A 118 -2.22 2.36 16.95
CA GLY A 118 -2.93 3.50 17.56
C GLY A 118 -4.45 3.35 17.61
N TYR A 119 -5.04 2.52 16.74
CA TYR A 119 -6.48 2.23 16.77
C TYR A 119 -6.87 1.33 17.96
N TRP A 120 -5.95 0.46 18.42
CA TRP A 120 -6.18 -0.46 19.54
C TRP A 120 -5.72 0.08 20.90
N SER A 121 -5.09 1.25 20.95
CA SER A 121 -4.65 1.90 22.19
C SER A 121 -5.77 2.68 22.88
#